data_AF-A0A7G9WJQ7-F1
#
_entry.id   AF-A0A7G9WJQ7-F1
#
_cell.length_a   1.000
_cell.length_b   1.000
_cell.length_c   1.000
_cell.angle_alpha   90.00
_cell.angle_beta   90.00
_cell.angle_gamma   90.00
#
_symmetry.space_group_name_H-M   'P 1'
#
loop_
_entity.id
_entity.type
_entity.pdbx_description
1 polymer ?
#
loop_
_entity_poly.entity_id
_entity_poly.type
_entity_poly.pdbx_seq_one_letter_code
_entity_poly.pdbx_strand_id
1 'polypeptide(L)' 'MSNKIKMCPFCGAKPEIDYFPDKHCDTYGITCSNEKCIAHSIFEVYCSTEEAIKAWNCRAKQLKGSDNE' A
#
# COMPACT_ATOMS: atom_id res chain seq x y z
N MET A 1 0.10 -3.65 17.69
CA MET A 1 -0.88 -2.67 17.14
C MET A 1 -1.35 -3.21 15.81
N SER A 2 -2.63 -3.53 15.64
CA SER A 2 -3.15 -3.98 14.35
C SER A 2 -3.22 -2.79 13.39
N ASN A 3 -2.14 -2.55 12.64
CA ASN A 3 -2.14 -1.53 11.60
C ASN A 3 -3.14 -1.96 10.53
N LYS A 4 -4.34 -1.38 10.55
CA LYS A 4 -5.37 -1.65 9.54
C LYS A 4 -4.91 -1.05 8.21
N ILE A 5 -5.05 -1.81 7.15
CA ILE A 5 -4.77 -1.36 5.79
C ILE A 5 -5.77 -0.25 5.38
N LYS A 6 -5.28 0.92 4.96
CA LYS A 6 -6.12 2.04 4.52
C LYS A 6 -6.63 1.82 3.11
N MET A 7 -7.76 2.43 2.76
CA MET A 7 -8.25 2.44 1.38
C MET A 7 -7.28 3.13 0.43
N CYS A 8 -7.46 2.92 -0.87
CA CYS A 8 -6.66 3.61 -1.86
C CYS A 8 -6.94 5.13 -1.87
N PRO A 9 -5.94 6.01 -1.70
CA PRO A 9 -6.13 7.45 -1.70
C PRO A 9 -6.37 8.02 -3.10
N PHE A 10 -6.11 7.24 -4.16
CA PHE A 10 -6.29 7.68 -5.54
C PHE A 10 -7.69 7.37 -6.09
N CYS A 11 -8.26 6.21 -5.72
CA CYS A 11 -9.54 5.76 -6.27
C CYS A 11 -10.54 5.25 -5.23
N GLY A 12 -10.19 5.28 -3.93
CA GLY A 12 -11.05 4.82 -2.83
C GLY A 12 -11.22 3.30 -2.71
N ALA A 13 -10.71 2.51 -3.66
CA ALA A 13 -10.89 1.06 -3.68
C ALA A 13 -10.20 0.38 -2.49
N LYS A 14 -10.75 -0.77 -2.08
CA LYS A 14 -10.17 -1.61 -1.03
C LYS A 14 -8.91 -2.30 -1.58
N PRO A 15 -7.76 -2.20 -0.89
CA PRO A 15 -6.57 -2.95 -1.27
C PRO A 15 -6.69 -4.45 -1.02
N GLU A 16 -5.82 -5.18 -1.71
CA GLU A 16 -5.57 -6.60 -1.53
C GLU A 16 -4.15 -6.80 -0.97
N ILE A 17 -3.98 -7.84 -0.16
CA ILE A 17 -2.67 -8.26 0.34
C ILE A 17 -2.30 -9.50 -0.44
N ASP A 18 -1.19 -9.42 -1.14
CA ASP A 18 -0.65 -10.50 -1.93
C ASP A 18 0.50 -11.16 -1.15
N TYR A 19 0.52 -12.49 -1.10
CA TYR A 19 1.55 -13.27 -0.42
C TYR A 19 2.34 -14.09 -1.44
N PHE A 20 3.66 -14.00 -1.36
CA PHE A 20 4.60 -14.68 -2.25
C PHE A 20 5.59 -15.45 -1.39
N PRO A 21 5.45 -16.79 -1.31
CA PRO A 21 6.41 -17.61 -0.61
C PRO A 21 7.75 -17.58 -1.34
N ASP A 22 8.84 -17.36 -0.61
CA ASP A 22 10.20 -17.38 -1.16
C ASP A 22 11.14 -18.19 -0.26
N LYS A 23 12.19 -18.75 -0.85
CA LYS A 23 13.14 -19.63 -0.15
C LYS A 23 13.93 -18.92 0.95
N HIS A 24 14.12 -17.61 0.83
CA HIS A 24 14.92 -16.82 1.78
C HIS A 24 14.04 -16.06 2.77
N CYS A 25 12.91 -15.53 2.30
CA CYS A 25 11.97 -14.80 3.13
C CYS A 25 10.62 -14.69 2.43
N ASP A 26 9.56 -15.17 3.05
CA ASP A 26 8.20 -14.91 2.60
C ASP A 26 7.94 -13.41 2.42
N THR A 27 7.42 -13.04 1.26
CA THR A 27 7.17 -11.63 0.94
C THR A 27 5.69 -11.31 0.80
N TYR A 28 5.36 -10.07 1.16
CA TYR A 28 4.01 -9.54 1.19
C TYR A 28 3.96 -8.24 0.38
N GLY A 29 3.04 -8.18 -0.57
CA GLY A 29 2.75 -6.99 -1.36
C GLY A 29 1.35 -6.46 -1.04
N ILE A 30 1.13 -5.18 -1.33
CA ILE A 30 -0.22 -4.59 -1.27
C ILE A 30 -0.50 -3.90 -2.59
N THR A 31 -1.61 -4.29 -3.21
CA THR A 31 -2.06 -3.76 -4.50
C THR A 31 -3.42 -3.10 -4.38
N CYS A 32 -3.70 -2.18 -5.30
CA CYS A 32 -5.06 -1.67 -5.48
C CYS A 32 -5.87 -2.68 -6.29
N SER A 33 -7.04 -3.12 -5.80
CA SER A 33 -7.95 -4.01 -6.54
C SER A 33 -8.57 -3.40 -7.81
N ASN A 34 -8.39 -2.10 -8.03
CA ASN A 34 -8.86 -1.41 -9.23
C ASN A 34 -7.75 -1.38 -10.28
N GLU A 35 -7.84 -2.25 -11.29
CA GLU A 35 -6.86 -2.40 -12.38
C GLU A 35 -6.57 -1.10 -13.16
N LYS A 36 -7.51 -0.14 -13.14
CA LYS A 36 -7.35 1.16 -13.82
C LYS A 36 -6.70 2.22 -12.94
N CYS A 37 -6.44 1.93 -11.67
CA CYS A 37 -5.81 2.85 -10.72
C CYS A 37 -4.29 2.80 -10.87
N ILE A 38 -3.63 3.96 -10.80
CA ILE A 38 -2.16 4.03 -10.81
C ILE A 38 -1.52 3.17 -9.70
N ALA A 39 -2.19 3.04 -8.55
CA ALA A 39 -1.71 2.21 -7.45
C ALA A 39 -1.89 0.70 -7.67
N HIS A 40 -2.50 0.26 -8.77
CA HIS A 40 -2.50 -1.15 -9.18
C HIS A 40 -1.18 -1.52 -9.85
N SER A 41 -0.60 -0.63 -10.64
CA SER A 41 0.70 -0.85 -11.31
C SER A 41 1.92 -0.64 -10.40
N ILE A 42 1.73 -0.05 -9.22
CA ILE A 42 2.81 0.14 -8.24
C ILE A 42 2.81 -1.07 -7.32
N PHE A 43 3.84 -1.90 -7.44
CA PHE A 43 3.96 -3.14 -6.70
C PHE A 43 5.33 -3.26 -6.04
N GLU A 44 5.34 -3.19 -4.71
CA GLU A 44 6.51 -3.42 -3.87
C GLU A 44 6.20 -4.52 -2.86
N VAL A 45 7.21 -5.32 -2.53
CA VAL A 45 7.09 -6.46 -1.62
C VAL A 45 8.03 -6.34 -0.43
N TYR A 46 7.59 -6.84 0.72
CA TYR A 46 8.26 -6.71 2.02
C TYR A 46 8.29 -8.05 2.76
N CYS A 47 9.27 -8.26 3.63
CA CYS A 47 9.40 -9.50 4.43
C CYS A 47 8.37 -9.65 5.55
N SER A 48 7.50 -8.65 5.74
CA SER A 48 6.46 -8.66 6.76
C SER A 48 5.21 -7.92 6.27
N THR A 49 4.04 -8.47 6.57
CA THR A 49 2.74 -7.82 6.36
C THR A 49 2.68 -6.43 7.01
N GLU A 50 3.32 -6.23 8.16
CA GLU A 50 3.31 -4.94 8.85
C GLU A 50 4.07 -3.85 8.07
N GLU A 51 5.20 -4.22 7.47
CA GLU A 51 6.00 -3.32 6.63
C GLU A 51 5.25 -2.97 5.34
N ALA A 52 4.66 -3.96 4.69
CA ALA A 52 3.82 -3.75 3.52
C ALA A 52 2.67 -2.79 3.83
N ILE A 53 1.94 -3.01 4.93
CA ILE A 53 0.84 -2.12 5.35
C ILE A 53 1.33 -0.71 5.64
N LYS A 54 2.48 -0.57 6.31
CA LYS A 54 3.07 0.73 6.61
C LYS A 54 3.44 1.49 5.33
N ALA A 55 4.11 0.83 4.39
CA ALA A 55 4.47 1.40 3.10
C ALA A 55 3.22 1.86 2.33
N TRP A 56 2.22 0.98 2.21
CA TRP A 56 0.95 1.30 1.59
C TRP A 56 0.30 2.51 2.23
N ASN A 57 0.20 2.54 3.56
CA ASN A 57 -0.45 3.62 4.31
C ASN A 57 0.28 4.98 4.22
N CYS A 58 1.54 5.00 3.80
CA CYS A 58 2.37 6.21 3.67
C CYS A 58 2.56 6.68 2.22
N ARG A 59 2.18 5.88 1.22
CA ARG A 59 2.52 6.11 -0.20
C ARG A 59 2.00 7.43 -0.79
N ALA A 60 0.86 7.90 -0.31
CA ALA A 60 0.38 9.25 -0.59
C ALA A 60 0.68 10.10 0.64
N LYS A 61 1.90 10.65 0.71
CA LYS A 61 2.16 11.74 1.65
C LYS A 61 1.15 12.84 1.30
N GLN A 62 0.24 13.17 2.22
CA GLN A 62 -0.55 14.38 2.08
C GLN A 62 0.43 15.53 2.13
N LEU A 63 0.79 16.07 0.97
CA LEU A 63 1.35 17.41 0.88
C LEU A 63 0.22 18.31 1.40
N LYS A 64 0.23 18.62 2.69
CA LYS A 64 -0.58 19.72 3.19
C LYS A 64 -0.08 20.93 2.42
N GLY A 65 -0.92 21.47 1.52
CA GLY A 65 -0.68 22.78 0.97
C GLY A 65 -0.54 23.74 2.15
N SER A 66 0.64 24.29 2.33
CA SER A 66 0.82 25.53 3.07
C SER A 66 0.32 26.64 2.16
N ASP A 67 -1.01 26.74 2.00
CA ASP A 67 -1.60 27.95 1.47
C ASP A 67 -1.43 29.01 2.56
N ASN A 68 -0.45 29.88 2.34
CA ASN A 68 -0.35 31.17 3.02
C ASN A 68 -1.61 31.97 2.67
N GLU A 69 -2.40 32.36 3.67
CA GLU A 69 -3.27 33.53 3.62
C GLU A 69 -2.80 34.54 4.67
#